data_AF-A0A317HB67-F1
#
_entry.id   AF-A0A317HB67-F1
#
_cell.length_a   1.000
_cell.length_b   1.000
_cell.length_c   1.000
_cell.angle_alpha   90.00
_cell.angle_beta   90.00
_cell.angle_gamma   90.00
#
_symmetry.space_group_name_H-M   'P 1'
#
loop_
_entity.id
_entity.type
_entity.pdbx_description
1 polymer ?
#
loop_
_entity_poly.entity_id
_entity_poly.type
_entity_poly.pdbx_seq_one_letter_code
_entity_poly.pdbx_strand_id
1 'polypeptide(L)'
;MGFRGILGYFFGSRSRRPTVADRLDSVERAIAEIVVSLQHLRASSNAQTVHLETAAVIGDQLRNSLGALANQMNAAENRLMVMSQQQFAPLERALGLLSNGISGVGELANQINGTENRIMVLTQQHFASLNAALDALGSNLGDISTLREQLASRISVLANQLGELANQINGAENRLLELGQHEMSLLDNRLGLHANQINMLENRLLEIGHSQTSLLDNRLGSQANLINAAETHLSAGFAETTGALFDRIAALEKRIERLHIDQLLSARAAAALARGVVRRSDAAGTLARSSLAPSLEAQIEAFRKAAPHNVDGWLRAFEAAKAAGHESLEGNLSHEGSVGANHFRLFVDACGRGRILDVGCGPLPLPVYLSDWPLDQIAGVDPLPPQGAHPFAFVQTFAEHLPWPDGSFETVVIATSLDHTFLLDVALAEIRRVLTRDGRLLIWTGLVDTSEPYDPYGPEISAPDRFHLFHPGRNWFFQLFARDYRLIDRVSAAGGAEFLAFERAVSVD
;
A
#
# COMPACT_ATOMS: atom_id res chain seq x y z
N MET A 1 -30.87 -149.43 61.32
CA MET A 1 -31.45 -150.29 62.38
C MET A 1 -30.47 -150.31 63.54
N GLY A 2 -30.93 -150.18 64.80
CA GLY A 2 -30.08 -150.03 66.01
C GLY A 2 -29.46 -148.61 66.15
N PHE A 3 -29.36 -147.92 67.31
CA PHE A 3 -28.98 -148.23 68.72
C PHE A 3 -27.45 -148.07 69.00
N ARG A 4 -26.95 -147.42 70.09
CA ARG A 4 -27.58 -146.66 71.21
C ARG A 4 -26.55 -145.92 72.12
N GLY A 5 -26.87 -144.71 72.66
CA GLY A 5 -26.36 -144.15 73.95
C GLY A 5 -24.95 -143.52 74.00
N ILE A 6 -24.48 -142.81 75.06
CA ILE A 6 -25.00 -142.41 76.41
C ILE A 6 -24.43 -140.99 76.85
N LEU A 7 -25.03 -140.39 77.90
CA LEU A 7 -24.75 -139.14 78.69
C LEU A 7 -23.29 -138.96 79.24
N GLY A 8 -22.84 -137.83 79.83
CA GLY A 8 -23.44 -136.50 80.14
C GLY A 8 -22.66 -135.65 81.22
N TYR A 9 -23.33 -134.65 81.85
CA TYR A 9 -22.90 -133.70 82.95
C TYR A 9 -21.97 -132.48 82.61
N PHE A 10 -21.88 -131.36 83.38
CA PHE A 10 -22.91 -130.38 83.89
C PHE A 10 -22.28 -129.08 84.53
N PHE A 11 -22.60 -127.86 84.03
CA PHE A 11 -22.42 -126.48 84.66
C PHE A 11 -20.98 -126.04 85.10
N GLY A 12 -20.55 -124.76 85.28
CA GLY A 12 -21.03 -123.35 85.18
C GLY A 12 -19.92 -122.38 85.74
N SER A 13 -19.96 -121.02 85.79
CA SER A 13 -20.75 -119.95 85.14
C SER A 13 -20.27 -118.49 85.50
N ARG A 14 -20.21 -117.56 84.51
CA ARG A 14 -20.35 -116.05 84.57
C ARG A 14 -19.29 -115.04 85.15
N SER A 15 -18.68 -114.26 84.23
CA SER A 15 -18.64 -112.75 84.11
C SER A 15 -17.90 -111.76 85.07
N ARG A 16 -17.08 -110.83 84.50
CA ARG A 16 -17.23 -109.33 84.53
C ARG A 16 -16.15 -108.59 83.66
N ARG A 17 -16.14 -107.24 83.60
CA ARG A 17 -15.24 -106.35 82.80
C ARG A 17 -14.50 -105.29 83.69
N PRO A 18 -13.28 -104.81 83.32
CA PRO A 18 -12.59 -103.66 83.90
C PRO A 18 -12.66 -102.36 83.04
N THR A 19 -11.95 -101.29 83.44
CA THR A 19 -12.11 -99.90 82.95
C THR A 19 -10.77 -99.17 82.63
N VAL A 20 -10.73 -97.83 82.63
CA VAL A 20 -9.75 -96.98 81.90
C VAL A 20 -8.53 -96.54 82.73
N ALA A 21 -8.52 -96.76 84.05
CA ALA A 21 -7.52 -96.19 84.96
C ALA A 21 -6.08 -96.75 84.81
N ASP A 22 -5.91 -97.93 84.19
CA ASP A 22 -4.59 -98.60 84.06
C ASP A 22 -3.69 -97.99 82.96
N ARG A 23 -4.06 -96.83 82.40
CA ARG A 23 -3.19 -96.03 81.53
C ARG A 23 -2.39 -95.01 82.35
N LEU A 24 -1.09 -94.91 82.02
CA LEU A 24 -0.14 -93.79 82.25
C LEU A 24 0.86 -93.90 83.43
N ASP A 25 0.54 -94.46 84.60
CA ASP A 25 1.47 -94.39 85.75
C ASP A 25 2.78 -95.21 85.62
N SER A 26 2.90 -96.08 84.61
CA SER A 26 4.14 -96.79 84.25
C SER A 26 4.90 -96.13 83.09
N VAL A 27 4.62 -94.87 82.76
CA VAL A 27 5.48 -94.04 81.89
C VAL A 27 6.76 -93.64 82.65
N GLU A 28 6.58 -92.91 83.75
CA GLU A 28 7.68 -92.36 84.54
C GLU A 28 8.04 -93.28 85.70
N ARG A 29 8.68 -94.41 85.39
CA ARG A 29 9.91 -94.90 86.04
C ARG A 29 10.28 -96.27 85.46
N ALA A 30 11.47 -96.46 84.88
CA ALA A 30 12.63 -95.58 84.92
C ALA A 30 13.50 -95.78 83.66
N ILE A 31 14.42 -94.88 83.29
CA ILE A 31 15.28 -94.07 84.19
C ILE A 31 16.07 -94.99 85.18
N ALA A 32 16.09 -96.27 84.80
CA ALA A 32 16.93 -97.36 85.23
C ALA A 32 17.26 -98.18 83.94
N GLU A 33 17.48 -97.56 82.77
CA GLU A 33 18.62 -96.66 82.46
C GLU A 33 19.83 -96.87 83.36
N ILE A 34 21.03 -96.64 82.81
CA ILE A 34 22.19 -96.21 83.61
C ILE A 34 22.70 -97.24 84.66
N VAL A 35 22.06 -98.40 84.75
CA VAL A 35 22.67 -99.73 84.66
C VAL A 35 22.78 -100.12 83.17
N VAL A 36 23.06 -99.18 82.24
CA VAL A 36 24.45 -98.95 81.78
C VAL A 36 25.43 -99.84 82.50
N SER A 37 25.97 -100.78 81.75
CA SER A 37 27.31 -101.29 81.98
C SER A 37 27.60 -101.69 83.43
N LEU A 38 26.66 -102.37 84.09
CA LEU A 38 26.98 -103.42 85.05
C LEU A 38 26.79 -104.78 84.33
N GLN A 39 27.75 -105.26 83.54
CA GLN A 39 29.09 -104.71 83.32
C GLN A 39 29.79 -105.41 82.15
N HIS A 40 30.93 -104.89 81.69
CA HIS A 40 32.00 -105.72 81.10
C HIS A 40 32.70 -106.60 82.16
N LEU A 41 31.91 -107.18 83.07
CA LEU A 41 32.22 -108.07 84.19
C LEU A 41 30.95 -108.94 84.33
N ARG A 42 30.90 -110.16 83.82
CA ARG A 42 31.99 -111.04 83.42
C ARG A 42 31.78 -111.57 81.99
N ALA A 43 32.42 -111.00 80.97
CA ALA A 43 33.79 -111.36 80.58
C ALA A 43 34.69 -111.86 81.73
N SER A 44 35.09 -113.14 81.64
CA SER A 44 35.92 -113.83 82.64
C SER A 44 35.33 -113.96 84.06
N SER A 45 34.51 -115.00 84.23
CA SER A 45 34.67 -115.94 85.35
C SER A 45 33.95 -117.22 84.98
N ASN A 46 34.66 -118.35 85.03
CA ASN A 46 34.14 -119.69 84.78
C ASN A 46 33.63 -119.86 83.33
N ALA A 47 34.44 -120.11 82.30
CA ALA A 47 35.68 -120.88 82.26
C ALA A 47 35.55 -122.28 82.88
N GLN A 48 35.61 -123.33 82.06
CA GLN A 48 36.00 -124.69 82.47
C GLN A 48 35.45 -125.18 83.82
N THR A 49 34.13 -125.30 83.96
CA THR A 49 33.59 -126.17 85.02
C THR A 49 32.45 -127.02 84.47
N VAL A 50 32.84 -128.22 84.04
CA VAL A 50 32.07 -129.46 84.15
C VAL A 50 30.60 -129.37 83.75
N HIS A 51 30.34 -129.64 82.46
CA HIS A 51 29.41 -130.69 82.05
C HIS A 51 29.76 -131.07 80.59
N LEU A 52 30.84 -131.80 80.27
CA LEU A 52 31.73 -132.67 81.06
C LEU A 52 31.08 -133.62 82.07
N GLU A 53 29.79 -133.85 81.83
CA GLU A 53 29.01 -135.04 82.11
C GLU A 53 28.09 -135.25 80.87
N THR A 54 28.45 -134.81 79.66
CA THR A 54 29.34 -135.59 78.75
C THR A 54 29.61 -136.99 79.28
N ALA A 55 29.09 -138.01 78.61
CA ALA A 55 29.14 -139.38 79.10
C ALA A 55 28.44 -139.59 80.47
N ALA A 56 27.42 -138.78 80.81
CA ALA A 56 26.32 -139.22 81.69
C ALA A 56 25.40 -140.26 81.00
N VAL A 57 26.03 -141.20 80.28
CA VAL A 57 25.58 -142.57 80.02
C VAL A 57 24.39 -142.69 79.03
N ILE A 58 24.68 -143.29 77.87
CA ILE A 58 23.73 -143.85 76.86
C ILE A 58 23.02 -142.85 75.91
N GLY A 59 23.63 -142.32 74.84
CA GLY A 59 25.02 -142.45 74.38
C GLY A 59 25.42 -143.87 74.00
N ASP A 60 26.40 -144.36 74.73
CA ASP A 60 26.78 -145.74 74.95
C ASP A 60 25.60 -146.67 75.29
N GLN A 61 24.84 -147.12 74.29
CA GLN A 61 24.19 -148.45 74.16
C GLN A 61 22.70 -148.49 73.72
N LEU A 62 22.39 -149.58 73.00
CA LEU A 62 21.09 -150.17 72.66
C LEU A 62 19.97 -149.29 72.05
N ARG A 63 20.23 -148.00 71.84
CA ARG A 63 20.09 -147.40 70.49
C ARG A 63 21.35 -147.60 69.63
N ASN A 64 22.47 -148.05 70.23
CA ASN A 64 23.42 -148.92 69.52
C ASN A 64 22.69 -150.19 69.06
N SER A 65 23.44 -151.09 68.42
CA SER A 65 23.22 -152.52 68.60
C SER A 65 21.83 -153.02 68.20
N LEU A 66 21.41 -152.59 67.01
CA LEU A 66 20.83 -153.47 65.99
C LEU A 66 19.28 -153.69 66.00
N GLY A 67 18.52 -154.24 66.96
CA GLY A 67 18.72 -155.35 67.92
C GLY A 67 19.14 -156.70 67.32
N ALA A 68 19.54 -156.70 66.05
CA ALA A 68 20.19 -157.78 65.30
C ALA A 68 19.23 -158.74 64.58
N LEU A 69 18.08 -158.22 64.13
CA LEU A 69 17.30 -158.85 63.05
C LEU A 69 16.38 -157.87 62.31
N ALA A 70 16.71 -156.58 62.19
CA ALA A 70 17.86 -156.13 61.41
C ALA A 70 18.12 -157.03 60.18
N ASN A 71 17.23 -156.91 59.19
CA ASN A 71 17.58 -157.06 57.77
C ASN A 71 17.97 -158.47 57.26
N GLN A 72 17.61 -159.56 57.97
CA GLN A 72 18.01 -160.93 57.56
C GLN A 72 16.89 -161.97 57.37
N MET A 73 15.65 -161.77 57.85
CA MET A 73 14.55 -162.76 57.67
C MET A 73 13.31 -162.26 56.91
N ASN A 74 13.26 -160.98 56.51
CA ASN A 74 12.50 -160.58 55.31
C ASN A 74 13.27 -160.89 54.01
N ALA A 75 14.40 -161.59 54.12
CA ALA A 75 15.13 -162.20 53.02
C ALA A 75 14.67 -163.65 52.79
N ALA A 76 15.23 -164.28 51.75
CA ALA A 76 15.06 -165.70 51.41
C ALA A 76 13.64 -166.18 51.06
N GLU A 77 12.76 -166.42 52.04
CA GLU A 77 11.98 -167.66 52.03
C GLU A 77 10.92 -167.77 50.92
N ASN A 78 10.03 -166.79 50.76
CA ASN A 78 9.04 -166.79 49.66
C ASN A 78 9.58 -166.24 48.33
N ARG A 79 10.89 -166.02 48.20
CA ARG A 79 11.56 -165.64 46.93
C ARG A 79 11.68 -166.82 45.95
N LEU A 80 11.23 -168.01 46.33
CA LEU A 80 11.36 -169.27 45.59
C LEU A 80 10.04 -169.80 44.96
N MET A 81 8.86 -169.44 45.49
CA MET A 81 7.63 -170.22 45.24
C MET A 81 7.01 -170.08 43.84
N VAL A 82 7.31 -169.02 43.07
CA VAL A 82 6.72 -168.79 41.73
C VAL A 82 7.75 -168.78 40.60
N MET A 83 9.05 -168.93 40.89
CA MET A 83 10.07 -169.13 39.84
C MET A 83 9.89 -170.46 39.07
N SER A 84 9.04 -171.38 39.54
CA SER A 84 9.10 -172.80 39.16
C SER A 84 8.01 -173.31 38.19
N GLN A 85 6.87 -172.64 37.98
CA GLN A 85 5.65 -173.35 37.48
C GLN A 85 5.13 -173.03 36.07
N GLN A 86 5.62 -172.00 35.35
CA GLN A 86 5.36 -171.83 33.90
C GLN A 86 6.58 -171.29 33.13
N GLN A 87 7.76 -171.86 33.39
CA GLN A 87 8.97 -171.55 32.62
C GLN A 87 8.95 -172.15 31.18
N PHE A 88 9.91 -171.71 30.36
CA PHE A 88 10.39 -172.30 29.09
C PHE A 88 9.56 -172.24 27.80
N ALA A 89 8.23 -172.38 27.80
CA ALA A 89 7.46 -172.30 26.54
C ALA A 89 7.63 -170.97 25.73
N PRO A 90 7.91 -169.79 26.35
CA PRO A 90 8.16 -168.56 25.60
C PRO A 90 9.39 -168.52 24.67
N LEU A 91 10.29 -169.51 24.70
CA LEU A 91 11.53 -169.48 23.91
C LEU A 91 11.33 -169.65 22.40
N GLU A 92 10.40 -170.49 21.95
CA GLU A 92 10.25 -170.80 20.51
C GLU A 92 9.64 -169.64 19.72
N ARG A 93 8.65 -168.92 20.28
CA ARG A 93 8.03 -167.76 19.60
C ARG A 93 8.99 -166.58 19.42
N ALA A 94 10.06 -166.52 20.21
CA ALA A 94 11.06 -165.46 20.12
C ALA A 94 11.89 -165.53 18.83
N LEU A 95 12.15 -166.74 18.29
CA LEU A 95 13.03 -166.92 17.13
C LEU A 95 12.35 -166.59 15.79
N GLY A 96 11.07 -166.93 15.62
CA GLY A 96 10.36 -166.67 14.35
C GLY A 96 10.15 -165.18 14.05
N LEU A 97 9.79 -164.39 15.06
CA LEU A 97 9.47 -162.97 14.88
C LEU A 97 10.71 -162.09 14.65
N LEU A 98 11.90 -162.53 15.10
CA LEU A 98 13.15 -161.82 14.84
C LEU A 98 13.55 -161.82 13.35
N SER A 99 13.19 -162.87 12.59
CA SER A 99 13.57 -162.98 11.18
C SER A 99 12.92 -161.90 10.29
N ASN A 100 11.65 -161.57 10.55
CA ASN A 100 10.91 -160.58 9.75
C ASN A 100 11.24 -159.12 10.12
N GLY A 101 11.78 -158.86 11.32
CA GLY A 101 12.12 -157.51 11.76
C GLY A 101 13.34 -156.90 11.05
N ILE A 102 14.28 -157.75 10.59
CA ILE A 102 15.56 -157.31 10.03
C ILE A 102 15.39 -156.64 8.65
N SER A 103 14.44 -157.09 7.83
CA SER A 103 14.18 -156.50 6.51
C SER A 103 13.71 -155.04 6.57
N GLY A 104 12.94 -154.65 7.60
CA GLY A 104 12.42 -153.28 7.73
C GLY A 104 13.48 -152.21 8.02
N VAL A 105 14.65 -152.61 8.54
CA VAL A 105 15.77 -151.68 8.80
C VAL A 105 16.40 -151.18 7.49
N GLY A 106 16.34 -151.97 6.41
CA GLY A 106 16.89 -151.61 5.11
C GLY A 106 16.16 -150.44 4.43
N GLU A 107 14.84 -150.36 4.55
CA GLU A 107 14.06 -149.25 3.98
C GLU A 107 14.28 -147.93 4.72
N LEU A 108 14.39 -147.98 6.05
CA LEU A 108 14.73 -146.82 6.87
C LEU A 108 16.10 -146.23 6.52
N ALA A 109 17.12 -147.08 6.29
CA ALA A 109 18.45 -146.62 5.86
C ALA A 109 18.41 -145.87 4.51
N ASN A 110 17.60 -146.34 3.55
CA ASN A 110 17.42 -145.68 2.26
C ASN A 110 16.69 -144.33 2.38
N GLN A 111 15.70 -144.21 3.28
CA GLN A 111 15.03 -142.93 3.53
C GLN A 111 15.92 -141.89 4.22
N ILE A 112 16.85 -142.33 5.08
CA ILE A 112 17.85 -141.45 5.71
C ILE A 112 18.81 -140.89 4.65
N ASN A 113 19.41 -141.75 3.82
CA ASN A 113 20.28 -141.33 2.69
C ASN A 113 19.57 -140.36 1.72
N GLY A 114 18.27 -140.59 1.44
CA GLY A 114 17.46 -139.68 0.62
C GLY A 114 17.22 -138.32 1.29
N THR A 115 17.13 -138.28 2.62
CA THR A 115 16.95 -137.06 3.40
C THR A 115 18.26 -136.26 3.52
N GLU A 116 19.39 -136.90 3.79
CA GLU A 116 20.70 -136.25 3.85
C GLU A 116 21.08 -135.57 2.53
N ASN A 117 20.86 -136.24 1.40
CA ASN A 117 21.09 -135.64 0.08
C ASN A 117 20.22 -134.40 -0.17
N ARG A 118 18.95 -134.41 0.27
CA ARG A 118 18.07 -133.23 0.17
C ARG A 118 18.52 -132.08 1.08
N ILE A 119 19.01 -132.38 2.28
CA ILE A 119 19.60 -131.39 3.19
C ILE A 119 20.87 -130.80 2.58
N MET A 120 21.76 -131.62 2.02
CA MET A 120 23.00 -131.17 1.38
C MET A 120 22.72 -130.21 0.21
N VAL A 121 21.80 -130.55 -0.70
CA VAL A 121 21.42 -129.70 -1.84
C VAL A 121 20.79 -128.38 -1.37
N LEU A 122 19.85 -128.43 -0.41
CA LEU A 122 19.26 -127.21 0.18
C LEU A 122 20.33 -126.32 0.83
N THR A 123 21.27 -126.91 1.56
CA THR A 123 22.33 -126.16 2.25
C THR A 123 23.27 -125.50 1.24
N GLN A 124 23.74 -126.23 0.22
CA GLN A 124 24.62 -125.65 -0.80
C GLN A 124 23.92 -124.57 -1.64
N GLN A 125 22.70 -124.82 -2.13
CA GLN A 125 22.00 -123.84 -2.97
C GLN A 125 21.60 -122.59 -2.18
N HIS A 126 20.99 -122.73 -1.00
CA HIS A 126 20.48 -121.56 -0.28
C HIS A 126 21.59 -120.69 0.31
N PHE A 127 22.70 -121.27 0.81
CA PHE A 127 23.83 -120.45 1.26
C PHE A 127 24.59 -119.81 0.09
N ALA A 128 24.71 -120.48 -1.07
CA ALA A 128 25.31 -119.86 -2.26
C ALA A 128 24.48 -118.66 -2.76
N SER A 129 23.14 -118.80 -2.84
CA SER A 129 22.25 -117.70 -3.19
C SER A 129 22.24 -116.57 -2.15
N LEU A 130 22.34 -116.90 -0.86
CA LEU A 130 22.41 -115.89 0.21
C LEU A 130 23.72 -115.10 0.18
N ASN A 131 24.87 -115.76 -0.02
CA ASN A 131 26.14 -115.07 -0.18
C ASN A 131 26.15 -114.20 -1.44
N ALA A 132 25.70 -114.70 -2.59
CA ALA A 132 25.60 -113.91 -3.82
C ALA A 132 24.67 -112.67 -3.65
N ALA A 133 23.60 -112.79 -2.86
CA ALA A 133 22.73 -111.66 -2.51
C ALA A 133 23.44 -110.66 -1.57
N LEU A 134 24.22 -111.14 -0.59
CA LEU A 134 25.01 -110.28 0.31
C LEU A 134 26.14 -109.55 -0.44
N ASP A 135 26.84 -110.23 -1.35
CA ASP A 135 27.89 -109.63 -2.19
C ASP A 135 27.30 -108.56 -3.11
N ALA A 136 26.15 -108.82 -3.73
CA ALA A 136 25.42 -107.82 -4.52
C ALA A 136 24.95 -106.63 -3.67
N LEU A 137 24.51 -106.85 -2.43
CA LEU A 137 24.12 -105.79 -1.50
C LEU A 137 25.35 -104.96 -1.07
N GLY A 138 26.50 -105.61 -0.88
CA GLY A 138 27.81 -104.96 -0.67
C GLY A 138 28.24 -104.09 -1.84
N SER A 139 28.12 -104.59 -3.08
CA SER A 139 28.38 -103.80 -4.30
C SER A 139 27.48 -102.56 -4.38
N ASN A 140 26.16 -102.76 -4.21
CA ASN A 140 25.19 -101.66 -4.23
C ASN A 140 25.48 -100.59 -3.14
N LEU A 141 25.96 -101.00 -1.96
CA LEU A 141 26.40 -100.06 -0.91
C LEU A 141 27.68 -99.29 -1.31
N GLY A 142 28.62 -99.94 -2.00
CA GLY A 142 29.79 -99.29 -2.59
C GLY A 142 29.42 -98.27 -3.67
N ASP A 143 28.50 -98.62 -4.57
CA ASP A 143 27.96 -97.73 -5.60
C ASP A 143 27.22 -96.53 -5.00
N ILE A 144 26.42 -96.75 -3.95
CA ILE A 144 25.75 -95.68 -3.19
C ILE A 144 26.76 -94.77 -2.48
N SER A 145 27.85 -95.30 -1.91
CA SER A 145 28.90 -94.47 -1.30
C SER A 145 29.62 -93.63 -2.36
N THR A 146 29.94 -94.23 -3.50
CA THR A 146 30.58 -93.54 -4.63
C THR A 146 29.67 -92.43 -5.18
N LEU A 147 28.37 -92.69 -5.33
CA LEU A 147 27.38 -91.70 -5.75
C LEU A 147 27.23 -90.55 -4.73
N ARG A 148 27.27 -90.88 -3.42
CA ARG A 148 27.25 -89.88 -2.33
C ARG A 148 28.48 -88.97 -2.38
N GLU A 149 29.67 -89.51 -2.64
CA GLU A 149 30.90 -88.73 -2.78
C GLU A 149 30.89 -87.83 -4.02
N GLN A 150 30.40 -88.36 -5.16
CA GLN A 150 30.18 -87.55 -6.37
C GLN A 150 29.16 -86.42 -6.14
N LEU A 151 28.07 -86.68 -5.42
CA LEU A 151 27.08 -85.66 -5.06
C LEU A 151 27.67 -84.61 -4.12
N ALA A 152 28.43 -85.00 -3.09
CA ALA A 152 29.12 -84.07 -2.20
C ALA A 152 30.12 -83.18 -2.95
N SER A 153 30.87 -83.75 -3.89
CA SER A 153 31.77 -83.00 -4.78
C SER A 153 31.02 -81.98 -5.64
N ARG A 154 29.91 -82.39 -6.29
CA ARG A 154 29.08 -81.47 -7.10
C ARG A 154 28.43 -80.37 -6.26
N ILE A 155 28.00 -80.66 -5.04
CA ILE A 155 27.49 -79.66 -4.09
C ILE A 155 28.57 -78.65 -3.72
N SER A 156 29.80 -79.10 -3.47
CA SER A 156 30.95 -78.22 -3.18
C SER A 156 31.28 -77.28 -4.37
N VAL A 157 31.29 -77.80 -5.60
CA VAL A 157 31.47 -76.99 -6.82
C VAL A 157 30.36 -75.95 -6.96
N LEU A 158 29.10 -76.33 -6.78
CA LEU A 158 27.96 -75.40 -6.86
C LEU A 158 28.01 -74.33 -5.77
N ALA A 159 28.43 -74.68 -4.54
CA ALA A 159 28.59 -73.72 -3.45
C ALA A 159 29.68 -72.67 -3.77
N ASN A 160 30.80 -73.10 -4.34
CA ASN A 160 31.87 -72.19 -4.78
C ASN A 160 31.39 -71.26 -5.91
N GLN A 161 30.69 -71.81 -6.92
CA GLN A 161 30.12 -71.02 -8.03
C GLN A 161 29.07 -70.00 -7.56
N LEU A 162 28.25 -70.35 -6.57
CA LEU A 162 27.31 -69.41 -5.94
C LEU A 162 28.04 -68.30 -5.15
N GLY A 163 29.16 -68.63 -4.49
CA GLY A 163 30.03 -67.65 -3.83
C GLY A 163 30.69 -66.69 -4.83
N GLU A 164 31.18 -67.18 -5.96
CA GLU A 164 31.71 -66.37 -7.05
C GLU A 164 30.64 -65.44 -7.65
N LEU A 165 29.44 -65.96 -7.91
CA LEU A 165 28.30 -65.16 -8.39
C LEU A 165 27.88 -64.08 -7.39
N ALA A 166 27.81 -64.40 -6.09
CA ALA A 166 27.51 -63.41 -5.05
C ALA A 166 28.56 -62.28 -5.01
N ASN A 167 29.85 -62.63 -5.12
CA ASN A 167 30.93 -61.63 -5.20
C ASN A 167 30.85 -60.78 -6.48
N GLN A 168 30.46 -61.36 -7.62
CA GLN A 168 30.24 -60.61 -8.87
C GLN A 168 29.03 -59.67 -8.77
N ILE A 169 27.93 -60.10 -8.12
CA ILE A 169 26.75 -59.27 -7.87
C ILE A 169 27.12 -58.08 -6.97
N ASN A 170 27.75 -58.33 -5.81
CA ASN A 170 28.22 -57.26 -4.92
C ASN A 170 29.17 -56.28 -5.64
N GLY A 171 30.04 -56.79 -6.52
CA GLY A 171 30.94 -55.97 -7.34
C GLY A 171 30.22 -55.15 -8.42
N ALA A 172 29.10 -55.64 -8.96
CA ALA A 172 28.25 -54.90 -9.90
C ALA A 172 27.39 -53.85 -9.18
N GLU A 173 26.82 -54.17 -8.02
CA GLU A 173 26.05 -53.24 -7.19
C GLU A 173 26.91 -52.05 -6.74
N ASN A 174 28.13 -52.31 -6.24
CA ASN A 174 29.06 -51.24 -5.87
C ASN A 174 29.39 -50.32 -7.06
N ARG A 175 29.64 -50.89 -8.26
CA ARG A 175 29.89 -50.10 -9.47
C ARG A 175 28.67 -49.29 -9.92
N LEU A 176 27.46 -49.82 -9.77
CA LEU A 176 26.21 -49.09 -10.06
C LEU A 176 26.00 -47.94 -9.08
N LEU A 177 26.34 -48.13 -7.81
CA LEU A 177 26.33 -47.06 -6.79
C LEU A 177 27.38 -45.98 -7.09
N GLU A 178 28.62 -46.37 -7.43
CA GLU A 178 29.69 -45.44 -7.82
C GLU A 178 29.32 -44.64 -9.08
N LEU A 179 28.81 -45.30 -10.13
CA LEU A 179 28.35 -44.64 -11.35
C LEU A 179 27.18 -43.68 -11.06
N GLY A 180 26.17 -44.13 -10.31
CA GLY A 180 25.01 -43.30 -9.96
C GLY A 180 25.40 -42.08 -9.13
N GLN A 181 26.33 -42.22 -8.17
CA GLN A 181 26.87 -41.09 -7.40
C GLN A 181 27.69 -40.13 -8.27
N HIS A 182 28.50 -40.66 -9.19
CA HIS A 182 29.31 -39.84 -10.10
C HIS A 182 28.46 -39.05 -11.10
N GLU A 183 27.49 -39.70 -11.75
CA GLU A 183 26.58 -39.05 -12.69
C GLU A 183 25.70 -38.01 -11.99
N MET A 184 25.15 -38.31 -10.80
CA MET A 184 24.40 -37.34 -10.00
C MET A 184 25.26 -36.14 -9.59
N SER A 185 26.51 -36.36 -9.17
CA SER A 185 27.43 -35.27 -8.84
C SER A 185 27.78 -34.42 -10.07
N LEU A 186 27.98 -35.03 -11.24
CA LEU A 186 28.19 -34.31 -12.50
C LEU A 186 26.94 -33.49 -12.89
N LEU A 187 25.75 -34.03 -12.69
CA LEU A 187 24.48 -33.35 -12.95
C LEU A 187 24.31 -32.14 -12.04
N ASP A 188 24.54 -32.31 -10.74
CA ASP A 188 24.42 -31.25 -9.71
C ASP A 188 25.42 -30.11 -9.95
N ASN A 189 26.68 -30.42 -10.25
CA ASN A 189 27.67 -29.42 -10.66
C ASN A 189 27.24 -28.64 -11.90
N ARG A 190 26.62 -29.30 -12.90
CA ARG A 190 26.09 -28.62 -14.09
C ARG A 190 24.86 -27.77 -13.78
N LEU A 191 23.96 -28.23 -12.92
CA LEU A 191 22.79 -27.46 -12.47
C LEU A 191 23.21 -26.22 -11.69
N GLY A 192 24.17 -26.33 -10.77
CA GLY A 192 24.74 -25.20 -10.05
C GLY A 192 25.42 -24.19 -10.97
N LEU A 193 26.16 -24.65 -12.00
CA LEU A 193 26.76 -23.77 -13.00
C LEU A 193 25.70 -23.05 -13.85
N HIS A 194 24.62 -23.74 -14.26
CA HIS A 194 23.52 -23.12 -15.00
C HIS A 194 22.71 -22.14 -14.13
N ALA A 195 22.48 -22.43 -12.84
CA ALA A 195 21.87 -21.49 -11.91
C ALA A 195 22.71 -20.20 -11.76
N ASN A 196 24.03 -20.33 -11.64
CA ASN A 196 24.94 -19.17 -11.60
C ASN A 196 24.91 -18.36 -12.92
N GLN A 197 24.76 -19.03 -14.07
CA GLN A 197 24.58 -18.35 -15.37
C GLN A 197 23.24 -17.60 -15.44
N ILE A 198 22.15 -18.20 -14.96
CA ILE A 198 20.82 -17.56 -14.90
C ILE A 198 20.87 -16.31 -14.03
N ASN A 199 21.35 -16.42 -12.78
CA ASN A 199 21.49 -15.29 -11.85
C ASN A 199 22.32 -14.14 -12.46
N MET A 200 23.39 -14.45 -13.22
CA MET A 200 24.20 -13.44 -13.91
C MET A 200 23.45 -12.77 -15.07
N LEU A 201 22.63 -13.51 -15.81
CA LEU A 201 21.81 -12.96 -16.89
C LEU A 201 20.66 -12.10 -16.35
N GLU A 202 20.01 -12.52 -15.27
CA GLU A 202 18.96 -11.75 -14.58
C GLU A 202 19.50 -10.41 -14.05
N ASN A 203 20.63 -10.42 -13.35
CA ASN A 203 21.27 -9.18 -12.89
C ASN A 203 21.62 -8.24 -14.05
N ARG A 204 22.17 -8.77 -15.16
CA ARG A 204 22.48 -7.95 -16.34
C ARG A 204 21.23 -7.42 -17.06
N LEU A 205 20.12 -8.18 -17.07
CA LEU A 205 18.83 -7.71 -17.59
C LEU A 205 18.26 -6.59 -16.72
N LEU A 206 18.38 -6.68 -15.40
CA LEU A 206 18.00 -5.62 -14.46
C LEU A 206 18.87 -4.37 -14.66
N GLU A 207 20.20 -4.49 -14.77
CA GLU A 207 21.11 -3.38 -15.05
C GLU A 207 20.78 -2.67 -16.37
N ILE A 208 20.56 -3.43 -17.45
CA ILE A 208 20.18 -2.89 -18.76
C ILE A 208 18.82 -2.18 -18.67
N GLY A 209 17.84 -2.77 -17.97
CA GLY A 209 16.52 -2.17 -17.74
C GLY A 209 16.62 -0.81 -17.06
N HIS A 210 17.23 -0.74 -15.87
CA HIS A 210 17.39 0.50 -15.10
C HIS A 210 18.21 1.56 -15.86
N SER A 211 19.23 1.15 -16.61
CA SER A 211 20.05 2.06 -17.43
C SER A 211 19.24 2.65 -18.59
N GLN A 212 18.44 1.85 -19.29
CA GLN A 212 17.60 2.32 -20.39
C GLN A 212 16.42 3.17 -19.93
N THR A 213 15.74 2.82 -18.82
CA THR A 213 14.67 3.67 -18.27
C THR A 213 15.24 5.02 -17.82
N SER A 214 16.32 5.02 -17.04
CA SER A 214 16.98 6.26 -16.60
C SER A 214 17.42 7.14 -17.79
N LEU A 215 17.95 6.55 -18.86
CA LEU A 215 18.31 7.31 -20.07
C LEU A 215 17.07 7.91 -20.78
N LEU A 216 15.95 7.19 -20.81
CA LEU A 216 14.69 7.68 -21.37
C LEU A 216 14.08 8.77 -20.51
N ASP A 217 14.01 8.59 -19.19
CA ASP A 217 13.48 9.57 -18.23
C ASP A 217 14.26 10.89 -18.28
N ASN A 218 15.61 10.82 -18.31
CA ASN A 218 16.46 12.00 -18.48
C ASN A 218 16.22 12.72 -19.82
N ARG A 219 15.98 11.98 -20.90
CA ARG A 219 15.66 12.57 -22.22
C ARG A 219 14.27 13.20 -22.25
N LEU A 220 13.27 12.54 -21.66
CA LEU A 220 11.90 13.04 -21.56
C LEU A 220 11.84 14.31 -20.69
N GLY A 221 12.49 14.31 -19.53
CA GLY A 221 12.61 15.50 -18.68
C GLY A 221 13.31 16.67 -19.38
N SER A 222 14.38 16.39 -20.13
CA SER A 222 15.06 17.40 -20.96
C SER A 222 14.15 17.97 -22.05
N GLN A 223 13.38 17.13 -22.75
CA GLN A 223 12.41 17.60 -23.76
C GLN A 223 11.24 18.37 -23.14
N ALA A 224 10.73 17.94 -21.98
CA ALA A 224 9.68 18.68 -21.25
C ALA A 224 10.16 20.08 -20.84
N ASN A 225 11.40 20.21 -20.35
CA ASN A 225 11.99 21.52 -20.03
C ASN A 225 12.14 22.42 -21.25
N LEU A 226 12.52 21.87 -22.41
CA LEU A 226 12.58 22.62 -23.67
C LEU A 226 11.21 23.07 -24.18
N ILE A 227 10.18 22.22 -24.02
CA ILE A 227 8.78 22.58 -24.36
C ILE A 227 8.28 23.71 -23.46
N ASN A 228 8.44 23.58 -22.14
CA ASN A 228 8.02 24.59 -21.17
C ASN A 228 8.72 25.94 -21.40
N ALA A 229 10.02 25.92 -21.76
CA ALA A 229 10.76 27.12 -22.11
C ALA A 229 10.26 27.77 -23.41
N ALA A 230 9.98 26.96 -24.44
CA ALA A 230 9.42 27.46 -25.71
C ALA A 230 8.01 28.05 -25.53
N GLU A 231 7.15 27.40 -24.75
CA GLU A 231 5.82 27.89 -24.38
C GLU A 231 5.92 29.23 -23.64
N THR A 232 6.79 29.31 -22.62
CA THR A 232 7.04 30.56 -21.86
C THR A 232 7.50 31.70 -22.78
N HIS A 233 8.47 31.44 -23.67
CA HIS A 233 8.97 32.45 -24.60
C HIS A 233 7.92 32.90 -25.63
N LEU A 234 7.11 31.97 -26.15
CA LEU A 234 6.01 32.30 -27.08
C LEU A 234 4.93 33.13 -26.37
N SER A 235 4.48 32.71 -25.18
CA SER A 235 3.46 33.44 -24.41
C SER A 235 3.92 34.85 -24.04
N ALA A 236 5.18 35.03 -23.64
CA ALA A 236 5.75 36.35 -23.36
C ALA A 236 5.80 37.23 -24.63
N GLY A 237 6.33 36.70 -25.74
CA GLY A 237 6.43 37.44 -27.01
C GLY A 237 5.07 37.83 -27.60
N PHE A 238 4.05 36.97 -27.46
CA PHE A 238 2.68 37.31 -27.84
C PHE A 238 2.07 38.37 -26.92
N ALA A 239 2.29 38.30 -25.61
CA ALA A 239 1.80 39.32 -24.66
C ALA A 239 2.43 40.71 -24.93
N GLU A 240 3.74 40.77 -25.13
CA GLU A 240 4.46 42.00 -25.48
C GLU A 240 3.97 42.58 -26.82
N THR A 241 3.87 41.74 -27.86
CA THR A 241 3.44 42.17 -29.20
C THR A 241 1.99 42.65 -29.20
N THR A 242 1.08 41.98 -28.48
CA THR A 242 -0.33 42.38 -28.41
C THR A 242 -0.51 43.67 -27.61
N GLY A 243 0.18 43.84 -26.47
CA GLY A 243 0.19 45.10 -25.72
C GLY A 243 0.66 46.28 -26.56
N ALA A 244 1.82 46.15 -27.21
CA ALA A 244 2.36 47.18 -28.10
C ALA A 244 1.48 47.48 -29.32
N LEU A 245 0.61 46.56 -29.74
CA LEU A 245 -0.41 46.82 -30.77
C LEU A 245 -1.62 47.59 -30.21
N PHE A 246 -2.12 47.23 -29.02
CA PHE A 246 -3.20 47.98 -28.36
C PHE A 246 -2.80 49.43 -28.07
N ASP A 247 -1.59 49.68 -27.55
CA ASP A 247 -1.09 51.04 -27.31
C ASP A 247 -1.02 51.87 -28.59
N ARG A 248 -0.60 51.25 -29.71
CA ARG A 248 -0.54 51.92 -31.02
C ARG A 248 -1.91 52.17 -31.62
N ILE A 249 -2.90 51.29 -31.38
CA ILE A 249 -4.29 51.51 -31.77
C ILE A 249 -4.87 52.69 -30.98
N ALA A 250 -4.76 52.68 -29.65
CA ALA A 250 -5.26 53.77 -28.79
C ALA A 250 -4.59 55.13 -29.10
N ALA A 251 -3.30 55.13 -29.47
CA ALA A 251 -2.59 56.33 -29.92
C ALA A 251 -3.06 56.83 -31.30
N LEU A 252 -3.46 55.93 -32.21
CA LEU A 252 -4.03 56.26 -33.51
C LEU A 252 -5.47 56.77 -33.38
N GLU A 253 -6.31 56.16 -32.54
CA GLU A 253 -7.68 56.61 -32.24
C GLU A 253 -7.66 58.05 -31.71
N LYS A 254 -6.86 58.33 -30.68
CA LYS A 254 -6.63 59.69 -30.15
C LYS A 254 -6.05 60.66 -31.18
N ARG A 255 -5.43 60.19 -32.27
CA ARG A 255 -4.95 61.05 -33.36
C ARG A 255 -6.04 61.32 -34.40
N ILE A 256 -6.86 60.32 -34.71
CA ILE A 256 -8.01 60.45 -35.62
C ILE A 256 -9.07 61.38 -35.02
N GLU A 257 -9.36 61.24 -33.72
CA GLU A 257 -10.28 62.10 -32.97
C GLU A 257 -9.87 63.58 -33.04
N ARG A 258 -8.59 63.89 -32.72
CA ARG A 258 -8.05 65.26 -32.84
C ARG A 258 -8.15 65.80 -34.26
N LEU A 259 -7.67 65.05 -35.26
CA LEU A 259 -7.74 65.47 -36.67
C LEU A 259 -9.18 65.70 -37.15
N HIS A 260 -10.16 64.96 -36.62
CA HIS A 260 -11.58 65.18 -36.93
C HIS A 260 -12.11 66.49 -36.31
N ILE A 261 -11.76 66.76 -35.05
CA ILE A 261 -12.13 68.01 -34.36
C ILE A 261 -11.46 69.22 -35.03
N ASP A 262 -10.16 69.14 -35.32
CA ASP A 262 -9.39 70.15 -36.08
C ASP A 262 -10.08 70.49 -37.40
N GLN A 263 -10.44 69.47 -38.20
CA GLN A 263 -11.10 69.65 -39.50
C GLN A 263 -12.51 70.25 -39.35
N LEU A 264 -13.30 69.76 -38.40
CA LEU A 264 -14.65 70.24 -38.13
C LEU A 264 -14.65 71.72 -37.73
N LEU A 265 -13.79 72.10 -36.79
CA LEU A 265 -13.70 73.46 -36.28
C LEU A 265 -13.08 74.41 -37.31
N SER A 266 -12.02 73.99 -38.02
CA SER A 266 -11.43 74.78 -39.11
C SER A 266 -12.45 75.07 -40.23
N ALA A 267 -13.26 74.07 -40.61
CA ALA A 267 -14.31 74.26 -41.61
C ALA A 267 -15.42 75.19 -41.12
N ARG A 268 -15.79 75.13 -39.82
CA ARG A 268 -16.77 76.04 -39.20
C ARG A 268 -16.25 77.48 -39.14
N ALA A 269 -14.99 77.69 -38.72
CA ALA A 269 -14.33 78.99 -38.69
C ALA A 269 -14.27 79.62 -40.09
N ALA A 270 -13.79 78.87 -41.10
CA ALA A 270 -13.77 79.31 -42.49
C ALA A 270 -15.17 79.67 -43.01
N ALA A 271 -16.19 78.87 -42.67
CA ALA A 271 -17.57 79.16 -43.04
C ALA A 271 -18.20 80.34 -42.27
N ALA A 272 -17.76 80.64 -41.05
CA ALA A 272 -18.21 81.80 -40.28
C ALA A 272 -17.61 83.10 -40.84
N LEU A 273 -16.30 83.07 -41.17
CA LEU A 273 -15.59 84.15 -41.85
C LEU A 273 -16.19 84.44 -43.24
N ALA A 274 -16.38 83.40 -44.07
CA ALA A 274 -16.92 83.54 -45.43
C ALA A 274 -18.38 84.06 -45.47
N ARG A 275 -19.16 83.87 -44.40
CA ARG A 275 -20.51 84.43 -44.25
C ARG A 275 -20.53 85.83 -43.62
N GLY A 276 -19.39 86.39 -43.22
CA GLY A 276 -19.33 87.64 -42.47
C GLY A 276 -20.07 87.57 -41.13
N VAL A 277 -20.14 86.40 -40.51
CA VAL A 277 -20.71 86.18 -39.16
C VAL A 277 -19.73 86.69 -38.09
N VAL A 278 -18.44 86.47 -38.32
CA VAL A 278 -17.33 87.07 -37.57
C VAL A 278 -17.17 88.54 -37.98
N ARG A 279 -18.15 89.37 -37.60
CA ARG A 279 -17.99 90.82 -37.66
C ARG A 279 -17.11 91.24 -36.50
N ARG A 280 -15.81 91.37 -36.76
CA ARG A 280 -14.95 92.27 -35.98
C ARG A 280 -15.61 93.66 -36.05
N SER A 281 -15.67 94.38 -34.94
CA SER A 281 -16.47 95.60 -34.86
C SER A 281 -15.81 96.73 -35.65
N ASP A 282 -16.51 97.30 -36.63
CA ASP A 282 -16.10 98.54 -37.29
C ASP A 282 -16.32 99.78 -36.39
N ALA A 283 -16.98 99.61 -35.23
CA ALA A 283 -17.21 100.71 -34.30
C ALA A 283 -15.90 101.09 -33.60
N ALA A 284 -15.24 102.13 -34.13
CA ALA A 284 -14.01 102.71 -33.60
C ALA A 284 -14.22 103.29 -32.19
N GLY A 285 -14.12 102.43 -31.18
CA GLY A 285 -14.26 102.75 -29.77
C GLY A 285 -13.50 101.73 -28.93
N THR A 286 -12.24 102.06 -28.61
CA THR A 286 -11.39 101.26 -27.72
C THR A 286 -12.12 100.93 -26.43
N LEU A 287 -12.11 99.67 -26.02
CA LEU A 287 -12.69 99.23 -24.75
C LEU A 287 -12.04 100.00 -23.59
N ALA A 288 -12.81 100.91 -22.99
CA ALA A 288 -12.32 101.74 -21.89
C ALA A 288 -11.97 100.86 -20.68
N ARG A 289 -10.79 101.08 -20.11
CA ARG A 289 -10.38 100.46 -18.84
C ARG A 289 -11.26 101.02 -17.73
N SER A 290 -12.26 100.26 -17.32
CA SER A 290 -13.18 100.66 -16.25
C SER A 290 -12.51 100.50 -14.88
N SER A 291 -12.43 101.59 -14.13
CA SER A 291 -11.88 101.62 -12.77
C SER A 291 -12.97 101.57 -11.69
N LEU A 292 -14.12 100.95 -12.00
CA LEU A 292 -15.33 100.99 -11.16
C LEU A 292 -15.59 99.69 -10.36
N ALA A 293 -14.74 98.66 -10.52
CA ALA A 293 -14.81 97.47 -9.68
C ALA A 293 -14.49 97.82 -8.21
N PRO A 294 -15.23 97.29 -7.21
CA PRO A 294 -14.79 97.31 -5.81
C PRO A 294 -13.45 96.56 -5.66
N SER A 295 -12.69 96.82 -4.60
CA SER A 295 -11.48 96.01 -4.33
C SER A 295 -11.84 94.55 -4.05
N LEU A 296 -10.92 93.62 -4.30
CA LEU A 296 -11.19 92.18 -4.12
C LEU A 296 -11.63 91.85 -2.70
N GLU A 297 -11.12 92.56 -1.69
CA GLU A 297 -11.52 92.39 -0.29
C GLU A 297 -12.99 92.79 -0.07
N ALA A 298 -13.46 93.84 -0.73
CA ALA A 298 -14.85 94.28 -0.68
C ALA A 298 -15.79 93.32 -1.44
N GLN A 299 -15.32 92.71 -2.53
CA GLN A 299 -16.03 91.65 -3.25
C GLN A 299 -16.14 90.37 -2.39
N ILE A 300 -15.04 89.94 -1.78
CA ILE A 300 -15.01 88.81 -0.83
C ILE A 300 -15.94 89.06 0.37
N GLU A 301 -16.00 90.29 0.89
CA GLU A 301 -16.93 90.61 1.99
C GLU A 301 -18.41 90.61 1.54
N ALA A 302 -18.69 91.00 0.29
CA ALA A 302 -20.02 90.81 -0.29
C ALA A 302 -20.38 89.31 -0.41
N PHE A 303 -19.42 88.46 -0.79
CA PHE A 303 -19.58 87.01 -0.83
C PHE A 303 -19.83 86.42 0.58
N ARG A 304 -19.10 86.88 1.61
CA ARG A 304 -19.38 86.48 3.01
C ARG A 304 -20.80 86.82 3.45
N LYS A 305 -21.31 87.97 3.00
CA LYS A 305 -22.68 88.41 3.32
C LYS A 305 -23.76 87.64 2.55
N ALA A 306 -23.48 87.20 1.33
CA ALA A 306 -24.42 86.48 0.46
C ALA A 306 -24.51 84.98 0.77
N ALA A 307 -23.36 84.33 0.96
CA ALA A 307 -23.24 82.88 1.13
C ALA A 307 -22.28 82.53 2.30
N PRO A 308 -22.64 82.90 3.55
CA PRO A 308 -21.75 82.83 4.72
C PRO A 308 -21.27 81.41 5.07
N HIS A 309 -22.02 80.37 4.72
CA HIS A 309 -21.66 78.99 5.04
C HIS A 309 -20.48 78.46 4.21
N ASN A 310 -20.35 78.91 2.96
CA ASN A 310 -19.47 78.28 1.98
C ASN A 310 -18.28 79.15 1.55
N VAL A 311 -18.31 80.45 1.84
CA VAL A 311 -17.27 81.41 1.45
C VAL A 311 -15.86 81.01 1.90
N ASP A 312 -15.71 80.46 3.12
CA ASP A 312 -14.41 79.99 3.62
C ASP A 312 -13.96 78.68 2.95
N GLY A 313 -14.89 77.88 2.43
CA GLY A 313 -14.60 76.72 1.59
C GLY A 313 -14.09 77.14 0.22
N TRP A 314 -14.79 78.07 -0.42
CA TRP A 314 -14.39 78.69 -1.67
C TRP A 314 -13.01 79.37 -1.57
N LEU A 315 -12.75 80.17 -0.52
CA LEU A 315 -11.46 80.84 -0.32
C LEU A 315 -10.28 79.84 -0.25
N ARG A 316 -10.49 78.64 0.31
CA ARG A 316 -9.47 77.57 0.30
C ARG A 316 -9.21 77.02 -1.10
N ALA A 317 -10.26 76.77 -1.88
CA ALA A 317 -10.14 76.30 -3.26
C ALA A 317 -9.50 77.37 -4.18
N PHE A 318 -9.88 78.65 -4.00
CA PHE A 318 -9.32 79.79 -4.73
C PHE A 318 -7.82 79.96 -4.47
N GLU A 319 -7.39 79.98 -3.20
CA GLU A 319 -5.96 80.08 -2.88
C GLU A 319 -5.17 78.83 -3.30
N ALA A 320 -5.78 77.64 -3.30
CA ALA A 320 -5.16 76.42 -3.83
C ALA A 320 -4.98 76.46 -5.36
N ALA A 321 -5.98 76.92 -6.11
CA ALA A 321 -5.91 77.09 -7.56
C ALA A 321 -4.88 78.15 -7.96
N LYS A 322 -4.88 79.29 -7.25
CA LYS A 322 -3.89 80.36 -7.35
C LYS A 322 -2.46 79.86 -7.11
N ALA A 323 -2.23 79.06 -6.07
CA ALA A 323 -0.93 78.45 -5.81
C ALA A 323 -0.50 77.51 -6.96
N ALA A 324 -1.37 76.60 -7.40
CA ALA A 324 -1.06 75.66 -8.48
C ALA A 324 -0.81 76.35 -9.83
N GLY A 325 -1.48 77.48 -10.11
CA GLY A 325 -1.25 78.32 -11.29
C GLY A 325 0.12 79.00 -11.34
N HIS A 326 0.86 79.04 -10.22
CA HIS A 326 2.27 79.46 -10.18
C HIS A 326 3.26 78.29 -10.32
N GLU A 327 2.82 77.04 -10.12
CA GLU A 327 3.70 75.85 -10.13
C GLU A 327 3.68 75.07 -11.45
N SER A 328 2.62 75.15 -12.25
CA SER A 328 2.47 74.36 -13.49
C SER A 328 1.92 75.17 -14.67
N LEU A 329 2.75 75.36 -15.70
CA LEU A 329 2.37 76.03 -16.96
C LEU A 329 1.72 75.08 -17.99
N GLU A 330 2.09 73.79 -18.00
CA GLU A 330 1.74 72.84 -19.08
C GLU A 330 0.33 72.22 -18.95
N GLY A 331 -0.35 72.39 -17.81
CA GLY A 331 -1.68 71.83 -17.57
C GLY A 331 -2.81 72.86 -17.46
N ASN A 332 -2.54 74.00 -16.81
CA ASN A 332 -3.59 74.89 -16.29
C ASN A 332 -3.77 76.18 -17.12
N LEU A 333 -3.01 76.38 -18.20
CA LEU A 333 -2.98 77.63 -18.95
C LEU A 333 -3.19 77.42 -20.45
N SER A 334 -3.87 78.37 -21.10
CA SER A 334 -4.15 78.32 -22.54
C SER A 334 -2.99 78.87 -23.37
N HIS A 335 -1.89 78.12 -23.41
CA HIS A 335 -0.69 78.41 -24.23
C HIS A 335 -0.73 77.70 -25.59
N GLU A 336 0.15 78.09 -26.52
CA GLU A 336 0.18 77.60 -27.92
C GLU A 336 0.31 76.08 -28.08
N GLY A 337 0.86 75.37 -27.09
CA GLY A 337 0.99 73.91 -27.11
C GLY A 337 -0.28 73.15 -26.69
N SER A 338 -1.27 73.83 -26.10
CA SER A 338 -2.49 73.20 -25.62
C SER A 338 -3.43 72.89 -26.79
N VAL A 339 -3.65 71.59 -27.04
CA VAL A 339 -4.59 71.11 -28.07
C VAL A 339 -6.02 71.58 -27.78
N GLY A 340 -6.44 71.54 -26.51
CA GLY A 340 -7.76 72.02 -26.09
C GLY A 340 -7.96 73.51 -26.38
N ALA A 341 -6.95 74.33 -26.06
CA ALA A 341 -7.02 75.78 -26.31
C ALA A 341 -6.93 76.14 -27.80
N ASN A 342 -6.20 75.36 -28.61
CA ASN A 342 -6.17 75.54 -30.07
C ASN A 342 -7.48 75.13 -30.75
N HIS A 343 -8.12 74.04 -30.31
CA HIS A 343 -9.48 73.74 -30.74
C HIS A 343 -10.45 74.86 -30.30
N PHE A 344 -10.34 75.36 -29.06
CA PHE A 344 -11.21 76.43 -28.59
C PHE A 344 -10.99 77.76 -29.35
N ARG A 345 -9.75 78.08 -29.76
CA ARG A 345 -9.44 79.18 -30.69
C ARG A 345 -10.29 79.09 -31.96
N LEU A 346 -10.30 77.92 -32.62
CA LEU A 346 -11.12 77.68 -33.81
C LEU A 346 -12.63 77.71 -33.53
N PHE A 347 -13.06 77.40 -32.30
CA PHE A 347 -14.46 77.54 -31.88
C PHE A 347 -14.85 79.01 -31.63
N VAL A 348 -13.95 79.83 -31.07
CA VAL A 348 -14.09 81.29 -30.96
C VAL A 348 -14.11 81.94 -32.34
N ASP A 349 -13.24 81.53 -33.26
CA ASP A 349 -13.28 81.95 -34.68
C ASP A 349 -14.59 81.54 -35.39
N ALA A 350 -15.21 80.42 -35.01
CA ALA A 350 -16.47 79.97 -35.59
C ALA A 350 -17.71 80.67 -35.02
N CYS A 351 -17.70 81.00 -33.72
CA CYS A 351 -18.89 81.41 -32.97
C CYS A 351 -18.86 82.87 -32.50
N GLY A 352 -17.69 83.45 -32.29
CA GLY A 352 -17.50 84.80 -31.77
C GLY A 352 -17.86 85.91 -32.76
N ARG A 353 -18.13 87.09 -32.21
CA ARG A 353 -18.39 88.35 -32.94
C ARG A 353 -18.09 89.57 -32.08
N GLY A 354 -17.71 90.68 -32.72
CA GLY A 354 -17.52 92.00 -32.12
C GLY A 354 -16.49 92.02 -30.99
N ARG A 355 -16.82 92.75 -29.93
CA ARG A 355 -16.01 92.88 -28.72
C ARG A 355 -16.17 91.63 -27.84
N ILE A 356 -15.05 91.06 -27.43
CA ILE A 356 -14.95 89.95 -26.49
C ILE A 356 -14.69 90.49 -25.08
N LEU A 357 -15.41 89.97 -24.10
CA LEU A 357 -14.96 89.92 -22.71
C LEU A 357 -14.58 88.50 -22.35
N ASP A 358 -13.37 88.30 -21.84
CA ASP A 358 -12.86 87.01 -21.37
C ASP A 358 -12.94 86.94 -19.85
N VAL A 359 -13.66 85.94 -19.30
CA VAL A 359 -13.96 85.83 -17.86
C VAL A 359 -13.19 84.66 -17.26
N GLY A 360 -12.25 84.97 -16.38
CA GLY A 360 -11.18 84.05 -15.98
C GLY A 360 -10.13 83.93 -17.08
N CYS A 361 -9.66 85.06 -17.63
CA CYS A 361 -8.67 85.09 -18.70
C CYS A 361 -7.29 84.55 -18.28
N GLY A 362 -7.09 84.31 -16.98
CA GLY A 362 -5.86 83.81 -16.39
C GLY A 362 -4.73 84.84 -16.35
N PRO A 363 -3.59 84.46 -15.77
CA PRO A 363 -2.45 85.36 -15.59
C PRO A 363 -1.56 85.51 -16.84
N LEU A 364 -1.85 84.81 -17.94
CA LEU A 364 -1.10 84.91 -19.20
C LEU A 364 -1.37 86.25 -19.90
N PRO A 365 -0.37 86.93 -20.49
CA PRO A 365 -0.58 88.19 -21.20
C PRO A 365 -1.67 88.12 -22.29
N LEU A 366 -1.73 87.02 -23.05
CA LEU A 366 -2.78 86.75 -24.04
C LEU A 366 -3.01 85.22 -24.13
N PRO A 367 -4.22 84.71 -23.82
CA PRO A 367 -4.58 83.32 -24.06
C PRO A 367 -4.59 82.98 -25.56
N VAL A 368 -4.13 81.78 -25.94
CA VAL A 368 -4.06 81.39 -27.36
C VAL A 368 -5.43 81.39 -28.03
N TYR A 369 -6.52 81.11 -27.32
CA TYR A 369 -7.87 81.14 -27.89
C TYR A 369 -8.36 82.54 -28.31
N LEU A 370 -7.60 83.61 -28.01
CA LEU A 370 -7.83 84.97 -28.49
C LEU A 370 -6.69 85.52 -29.38
N SER A 371 -5.67 84.72 -29.75
CA SER A 371 -4.46 85.21 -30.43
C SER A 371 -4.73 85.93 -31.75
N ASP A 372 -5.77 85.52 -32.47
CA ASP A 372 -6.15 86.06 -33.77
C ASP A 372 -7.14 87.24 -33.69
N TRP A 373 -7.61 87.59 -32.48
CA TRP A 373 -8.63 88.63 -32.26
C TRP A 373 -8.02 90.03 -32.13
N PRO A 374 -8.70 91.11 -32.60
CA PRO A 374 -8.16 92.48 -32.44
C PRO A 374 -8.06 92.86 -30.95
N LEU A 375 -6.85 93.23 -30.52
CA LEU A 375 -6.52 93.47 -29.10
C LEU A 375 -7.29 94.66 -28.48
N ASP A 376 -7.71 95.62 -29.29
CA ASP A 376 -8.56 96.77 -28.92
C ASP A 376 -10.04 96.38 -28.73
N GLN A 377 -10.41 95.18 -29.19
CA GLN A 377 -11.74 94.57 -29.07
C GLN A 377 -11.77 93.44 -28.02
N ILE A 378 -10.69 93.24 -27.26
CA ILE A 378 -10.64 92.33 -26.10
C ILE A 378 -10.72 93.16 -24.80
N ALA A 379 -11.56 92.70 -23.88
CA ALA A 379 -11.42 92.93 -22.45
C ALA A 379 -11.23 91.60 -21.73
N GLY A 380 -10.66 91.63 -20.53
CA GLY A 380 -10.51 90.45 -19.70
C GLY A 380 -10.70 90.76 -18.22
N VAL A 381 -11.21 89.79 -17.47
CA VAL A 381 -11.22 89.80 -16.00
C VAL A 381 -10.62 88.52 -15.47
N ASP A 382 -9.86 88.67 -14.41
CA ASP A 382 -9.42 87.56 -13.57
C ASP A 382 -9.16 88.09 -12.15
N PRO A 383 -9.53 87.37 -11.08
CA PRO A 383 -9.15 87.75 -9.71
C PRO A 383 -7.66 87.54 -9.41
N LEU A 384 -6.94 86.73 -10.19
CA LEU A 384 -5.50 86.50 -10.03
C LEU A 384 -4.68 87.71 -10.54
N PRO A 385 -3.53 88.00 -9.94
CA PRO A 385 -2.62 89.03 -10.46
C PRO A 385 -1.96 88.53 -11.76
N PRO A 386 -1.89 89.36 -12.81
CA PRO A 386 -1.33 88.94 -14.09
C PRO A 386 0.20 88.85 -14.05
N GLN A 387 0.78 87.83 -14.70
CA GLN A 387 2.24 87.61 -14.73
C GLN A 387 2.99 88.61 -15.63
N GLY A 388 2.26 89.32 -16.50
CA GLY A 388 2.77 90.41 -17.33
C GLY A 388 1.64 91.35 -17.74
N ALA A 389 1.98 92.51 -18.30
CA ALA A 389 0.94 93.45 -18.75
C ALA A 389 0.15 92.86 -19.93
N HIS A 390 -1.16 92.61 -19.74
CA HIS A 390 -2.05 92.28 -20.84
C HIS A 390 -2.05 93.40 -21.90
N PRO A 391 -2.05 93.07 -23.21
CA PRO A 391 -2.08 94.05 -24.29
C PRO A 391 -3.48 94.63 -24.53
N PHE A 392 -4.48 94.19 -23.77
CA PHE A 392 -5.90 94.53 -23.90
C PHE A 392 -6.47 95.23 -22.64
N ALA A 393 -7.80 95.39 -22.56
CA ALA A 393 -8.49 96.02 -21.43
C ALA A 393 -8.74 95.04 -20.26
N PHE A 394 -7.72 94.80 -19.43
CA PHE A 394 -7.82 93.97 -18.23
C PHE A 394 -8.32 94.73 -16.98
N VAL A 395 -9.13 94.09 -16.14
CA VAL A 395 -9.46 94.53 -14.77
C VAL A 395 -9.40 93.33 -13.80
N GLN A 396 -8.71 93.48 -12.67
CA GLN A 396 -8.61 92.42 -11.67
C GLN A 396 -9.88 92.39 -10.80
N THR A 397 -10.76 91.40 -10.98
CA THR A 397 -12.10 91.33 -10.38
C THR A 397 -12.71 89.92 -10.51
N PHE A 398 -13.71 89.59 -9.68
CA PHE A 398 -14.50 88.36 -9.84
C PHE A 398 -15.62 88.52 -10.90
N ALA A 399 -16.16 87.39 -11.37
CA ALA A 399 -17.17 87.34 -12.44
C ALA A 399 -18.55 87.90 -12.01
N GLU A 400 -18.78 87.92 -10.70
CA GLU A 400 -19.94 88.46 -9.99
C GLU A 400 -19.99 90.01 -9.99
N HIS A 401 -18.95 90.68 -10.50
CA HIS A 401 -18.76 92.13 -10.41
C HIS A 401 -18.16 92.73 -11.70
N LEU A 402 -18.80 92.53 -12.85
CA LEU A 402 -18.24 92.92 -14.15
C LEU A 402 -18.32 94.46 -14.37
N PRO A 403 -17.18 95.17 -14.44
CA PRO A 403 -17.14 96.64 -14.33
C PRO A 403 -17.57 97.41 -15.57
N TRP A 404 -18.25 96.78 -16.54
CA TRP A 404 -18.72 97.41 -17.78
C TRP A 404 -20.23 97.66 -17.81
N PRO A 405 -20.69 98.70 -18.53
CA PRO A 405 -22.12 98.93 -18.79
C PRO A 405 -22.82 97.76 -19.49
N ASP A 406 -24.15 97.77 -19.38
CA ASP A 406 -25.05 96.83 -20.07
C ASP A 406 -24.83 96.86 -21.59
N GLY A 407 -24.79 95.70 -22.23
CA GLY A 407 -24.57 95.59 -23.68
C GLY A 407 -23.21 96.06 -24.18
N SER A 408 -22.16 96.03 -23.34
CA SER A 408 -20.79 96.38 -23.74
C SER A 408 -20.11 95.36 -24.65
N PHE A 409 -20.57 94.10 -24.73
CA PHE A 409 -19.90 93.04 -25.47
C PHE A 409 -20.84 92.26 -26.39
N GLU A 410 -20.37 91.98 -27.60
CA GLU A 410 -21.06 91.09 -28.55
C GLU A 410 -20.77 89.62 -28.26
N THR A 411 -19.66 89.33 -27.57
CA THR A 411 -19.27 87.98 -27.12
C THR A 411 -18.69 88.02 -25.70
N VAL A 412 -19.03 87.04 -24.87
CA VAL A 412 -18.31 86.70 -23.63
C VAL A 412 -17.70 85.31 -23.80
N VAL A 413 -16.47 85.13 -23.36
CA VAL A 413 -15.72 83.87 -23.34
C VAL A 413 -15.49 83.45 -21.88
N ILE A 414 -15.59 82.15 -21.61
CA ILE A 414 -15.30 81.53 -20.32
C ILE A 414 -14.52 80.24 -20.59
N ALA A 415 -13.21 80.23 -20.35
CA ALA A 415 -12.33 79.10 -20.63
C ALA A 415 -11.84 78.44 -19.34
N THR A 416 -12.42 77.29 -18.99
CA THR A 416 -12.03 76.46 -17.83
C THR A 416 -11.95 77.25 -16.51
N SER A 417 -12.89 78.18 -16.31
CA SER A 417 -12.95 79.12 -15.19
C SER A 417 -14.31 79.17 -14.48
N LEU A 418 -15.38 78.62 -15.08
CA LEU A 418 -16.74 78.67 -14.57
C LEU A 418 -16.91 77.89 -13.26
N ASP A 419 -16.20 76.77 -13.17
CA ASP A 419 -16.09 75.80 -12.08
C ASP A 419 -15.39 76.37 -10.82
N HIS A 420 -14.84 77.59 -10.92
CA HIS A 420 -14.24 78.36 -9.82
C HIS A 420 -15.06 79.60 -9.42
N THR A 421 -16.21 79.85 -10.09
CA THR A 421 -17.12 80.97 -9.81
C THR A 421 -17.99 80.66 -8.59
N PHE A 422 -18.08 81.59 -7.63
CA PHE A 422 -18.71 81.31 -6.32
C PHE A 422 -20.22 81.55 -6.34
N LEU A 423 -20.68 82.72 -6.74
CA LEU A 423 -22.11 83.03 -6.88
C LEU A 423 -22.49 82.88 -8.36
N LEU A 424 -22.54 81.63 -8.80
CA LEU A 424 -22.74 81.25 -10.21
C LEU A 424 -23.98 81.92 -10.85
N ASP A 425 -25.06 82.11 -10.09
CA ASP A 425 -26.27 82.79 -10.56
C ASP A 425 -26.07 84.32 -10.72
N VAL A 426 -25.31 84.95 -9.83
CA VAL A 426 -24.94 86.38 -9.90
C VAL A 426 -23.99 86.62 -11.08
N ALA A 427 -22.97 85.78 -11.23
CA ALA A 427 -22.04 85.87 -12.36
C ALA A 427 -22.75 85.67 -13.71
N LEU A 428 -23.64 84.68 -13.83
CA LEU A 428 -24.43 84.49 -15.05
C LEU A 428 -25.40 85.66 -15.33
N ALA A 429 -25.93 86.32 -14.29
CA ALA A 429 -26.71 87.54 -14.45
C ALA A 429 -25.85 88.72 -14.94
N GLU A 430 -24.64 88.91 -14.40
CA GLU A 430 -23.68 89.92 -14.87
C GLU A 430 -23.23 89.68 -16.31
N ILE A 431 -22.93 88.42 -16.67
CA ILE A 431 -22.61 88.02 -18.04
C ILE A 431 -23.79 88.33 -18.98
N ARG A 432 -25.03 88.02 -18.59
CA ARG A 432 -26.23 88.39 -19.36
C ARG A 432 -26.39 89.91 -19.47
N ARG A 433 -26.02 90.67 -18.45
CA ARG A 433 -26.12 92.14 -18.42
C ARG A 433 -25.15 92.79 -19.39
N VAL A 434 -23.86 92.43 -19.34
CA VAL A 434 -22.82 93.03 -20.21
C VAL A 434 -22.89 92.57 -21.66
N LEU A 435 -23.54 91.43 -21.94
CA LEU A 435 -23.83 90.99 -23.31
C LEU A 435 -24.89 91.88 -23.99
N THR A 436 -24.70 92.17 -25.28
CA THR A 436 -25.73 92.81 -26.12
C THR A 436 -26.98 91.92 -26.26
N ARG A 437 -28.06 92.44 -26.86
CA ARG A 437 -29.28 91.64 -27.13
C ARG A 437 -28.98 90.44 -28.02
N ASP A 438 -28.14 90.64 -29.04
CA ASP A 438 -27.58 89.59 -29.89
C ASP A 438 -26.24 89.05 -29.35
N GLY A 439 -26.01 89.14 -28.04
CA GLY A 439 -24.78 88.69 -27.40
C GLY A 439 -24.62 87.17 -27.41
N ARG A 440 -23.37 86.70 -27.53
CA ARG A 440 -23.01 85.28 -27.43
C ARG A 440 -22.17 84.98 -26.20
N LEU A 441 -22.45 83.84 -25.57
CA LEU A 441 -21.64 83.28 -24.49
C LEU A 441 -20.97 82.00 -24.98
N LEU A 442 -19.65 81.99 -25.01
CA LEU A 442 -18.83 80.85 -25.42
C LEU A 442 -18.17 80.25 -24.17
N ILE A 443 -18.38 78.96 -23.92
CA ILE A 443 -17.86 78.26 -22.74
C ILE A 443 -17.01 77.08 -23.19
N TRP A 444 -15.84 76.91 -22.58
CA TRP A 444 -15.09 75.66 -22.53
C TRP A 444 -15.07 75.17 -21.08
N THR A 445 -15.62 73.99 -20.82
CA THR A 445 -15.63 73.35 -19.50
C THR A 445 -15.63 71.82 -19.63
N GLY A 446 -15.33 71.10 -18.56
CA GLY A 446 -15.47 69.64 -18.49
C GLY A 446 -16.89 69.26 -18.06
N LEU A 447 -17.63 68.53 -18.89
CA LEU A 447 -18.95 68.01 -18.54
C LEU A 447 -18.86 66.54 -18.08
N VAL A 448 -19.30 66.28 -16.84
CA VAL A 448 -19.56 64.92 -16.32
C VAL A 448 -21.02 64.53 -16.57
N ASP A 449 -21.33 63.23 -16.66
CA ASP A 449 -22.70 62.79 -17.00
C ASP A 449 -23.72 63.14 -15.91
N THR A 450 -23.33 63.00 -14.64
CA THR A 450 -24.15 63.34 -13.48
C THR A 450 -23.30 63.95 -12.38
N SER A 451 -23.74 65.09 -11.85
CA SER A 451 -23.29 65.62 -10.55
C SER A 451 -24.48 66.25 -9.81
N GLU A 452 -24.28 66.60 -8.54
CA GLU A 452 -25.25 67.39 -7.79
C GLU A 452 -25.30 68.82 -8.34
N PRO A 453 -26.47 69.47 -8.42
CA PRO A 453 -26.56 70.88 -8.81
C PRO A 453 -25.78 71.77 -7.84
N TYR A 454 -25.03 72.72 -8.37
CA TYR A 454 -24.26 73.64 -7.54
C TYR A 454 -25.17 74.67 -6.83
N ASP A 455 -25.11 74.69 -5.50
CA ASP A 455 -25.79 75.67 -4.64
C ASP A 455 -24.80 76.27 -3.62
N PRO A 456 -24.32 77.51 -3.83
CA PRO A 456 -23.44 78.18 -2.88
C PRO A 456 -24.17 78.70 -1.64
N TYR A 457 -25.51 78.78 -1.66
CA TYR A 457 -26.35 79.27 -0.56
C TYR A 457 -26.78 78.14 0.40
N GLY A 458 -26.58 76.88 0.01
CA GLY A 458 -26.83 75.69 0.82
C GLY A 458 -25.93 75.57 2.06
N PRO A 459 -26.14 74.56 2.92
CA PRO A 459 -25.40 74.42 4.17
C PRO A 459 -23.93 74.02 3.99
N GLU A 460 -23.58 73.34 2.89
CA GLU A 460 -22.24 72.87 2.56
C GLU A 460 -22.12 72.61 1.04
N ILE A 461 -20.98 72.96 0.43
CA ILE A 461 -20.62 72.58 -0.95
C ILE A 461 -19.80 71.29 -0.94
N SER A 462 -20.28 70.25 -1.62
CA SER A 462 -19.52 69.03 -1.91
C SER A 462 -18.53 69.26 -3.07
N ALA A 463 -17.41 69.93 -2.78
CA ALA A 463 -16.38 70.22 -3.76
C ALA A 463 -15.72 68.92 -4.28
N PRO A 464 -15.63 68.69 -5.60
CA PRO A 464 -15.16 67.42 -6.16
C PRO A 464 -13.65 67.20 -5.98
N ASP A 465 -12.88 68.27 -5.85
CA ASP A 465 -11.44 68.24 -5.55
C ASP A 465 -11.00 69.53 -4.83
N ARG A 466 -9.68 69.77 -4.76
CA ARG A 466 -9.08 70.91 -4.03
C ARG A 466 -9.06 72.24 -4.81
N PHE A 467 -9.54 72.27 -6.05
CA PHE A 467 -9.45 73.41 -6.97
C PHE A 467 -10.84 73.85 -7.45
N HIS A 468 -11.66 72.91 -7.91
CA HIS A 468 -12.99 73.18 -8.46
C HIS A 468 -14.05 73.16 -7.37
N LEU A 469 -15.07 74.01 -7.48
CA LEU A 469 -16.20 74.07 -6.55
C LEU A 469 -17.30 73.06 -6.93
N PHE A 470 -17.40 72.74 -8.21
CA PHE A 470 -18.32 71.77 -8.80
C PHE A 470 -17.73 71.25 -10.11
N HIS A 471 -18.14 70.05 -10.53
CA HIS A 471 -17.98 69.61 -11.92
C HIS A 471 -19.34 69.69 -12.61
N PRO A 472 -19.48 70.50 -13.69
CA PRO A 472 -20.70 70.61 -14.48
C PRO A 472 -21.34 69.26 -14.87
N GLY A 473 -22.53 68.99 -14.35
CA GLY A 473 -23.28 67.76 -14.63
C GLY A 473 -24.24 67.94 -15.80
N ARG A 474 -24.18 67.06 -16.82
CA ARG A 474 -25.10 67.10 -17.98
C ARG A 474 -26.58 67.03 -17.57
N ASN A 475 -26.89 66.46 -16.41
CA ASN A 475 -28.22 66.41 -15.81
C ASN A 475 -28.81 67.78 -15.41
N TRP A 476 -27.99 68.77 -15.01
CA TRP A 476 -28.47 70.08 -14.54
C TRP A 476 -27.91 71.28 -15.31
N PHE A 477 -26.68 71.19 -15.82
CA PHE A 477 -25.95 72.33 -16.38
C PHE A 477 -26.72 73.04 -17.51
N PHE A 478 -27.21 72.29 -18.50
CA PHE A 478 -27.98 72.89 -19.60
C PHE A 478 -29.31 73.52 -19.15
N GLN A 479 -29.87 73.10 -18.01
CA GLN A 479 -31.11 73.66 -17.47
C GLN A 479 -30.86 75.03 -16.82
N LEU A 480 -29.71 75.23 -16.16
CA LEU A 480 -29.29 76.51 -15.60
C LEU A 480 -29.22 77.60 -16.69
N PHE A 481 -28.64 77.28 -17.84
CA PHE A 481 -28.56 78.21 -18.98
C PHE A 481 -29.91 78.45 -19.66
N ALA A 482 -30.81 77.45 -19.72
CA ALA A 482 -32.04 77.51 -20.50
C ALA A 482 -33.03 78.63 -20.14
N ARG A 483 -32.92 79.24 -18.95
CA ARG A 483 -33.71 80.41 -18.55
C ARG A 483 -33.32 81.68 -19.34
N ASP A 484 -32.02 81.85 -19.56
CA ASP A 484 -31.42 83.11 -19.99
C ASP A 484 -30.66 83.02 -21.32
N TYR A 485 -30.47 81.80 -21.82
CA TYR A 485 -29.62 81.48 -22.95
C TYR A 485 -30.18 80.34 -23.79
N ARG A 486 -29.95 80.40 -25.10
CA ARG A 486 -30.27 79.36 -26.08
C ARG A 486 -28.97 78.76 -26.61
N LEU A 487 -28.75 77.45 -26.42
CA LEU A 487 -27.62 76.76 -27.03
C LEU A 487 -27.77 76.81 -28.58
N ILE A 488 -26.73 77.28 -29.26
CA ILE A 488 -26.68 77.42 -30.73
C ILE A 488 -25.64 76.53 -31.40
N ASP A 489 -24.57 76.17 -30.69
CA ASP A 489 -23.58 75.20 -31.16
C ASP A 489 -22.93 74.46 -29.98
N ARG A 490 -22.47 73.24 -30.24
CA ARG A 490 -21.76 72.38 -29.29
C ARG A 490 -20.74 71.51 -30.03
N VAL A 491 -19.54 71.42 -29.50
CA VAL A 491 -18.51 70.47 -29.93
C VAL A 491 -17.92 69.80 -28.69
N SER A 492 -18.13 68.48 -28.58
CA SER A 492 -17.45 67.64 -27.60
C SER A 492 -16.01 67.38 -28.08
N ALA A 493 -15.05 67.57 -27.19
CA ALA A 493 -13.64 67.32 -27.44
C ALA A 493 -13.11 66.16 -26.58
N ALA A 494 -11.92 65.67 -26.95
CA ALA A 494 -11.26 64.57 -26.26
C ALA A 494 -11.11 64.85 -24.74
N GLY A 495 -11.37 63.83 -23.93
CA GLY A 495 -11.29 63.93 -22.46
C GLY A 495 -12.51 64.52 -21.76
N GLY A 496 -13.64 64.73 -22.45
CA GLY A 496 -14.88 65.21 -21.85
C GLY A 496 -14.98 66.74 -21.72
N ALA A 497 -13.98 67.46 -22.22
CA ALA A 497 -14.04 68.90 -22.46
C ALA A 497 -15.08 69.20 -23.54
N GLU A 498 -15.92 70.20 -23.33
CA GLU A 498 -16.96 70.60 -24.29
C GLU A 498 -16.94 72.10 -24.55
N PHE A 499 -16.98 72.45 -25.84
CA PHE A 499 -17.11 73.82 -26.32
C PHE A 499 -18.58 74.10 -26.62
N LEU A 500 -19.15 75.11 -25.98
CA LEU A 500 -20.57 75.45 -26.03
C LEU A 500 -20.74 76.89 -26.45
N ALA A 501 -21.58 77.14 -27.46
CA ALA A 501 -21.96 78.48 -27.88
C ALA A 501 -23.43 78.70 -27.57
N PHE A 502 -23.71 79.75 -26.81
CA PHE A 502 -25.05 80.18 -26.45
C PHE A 502 -25.32 81.58 -27.05
N GLU A 503 -26.56 81.84 -27.45
CA GLU A 503 -27.06 83.20 -27.67
C GLU A 503 -27.95 83.62 -26.49
N ARG A 504 -27.89 84.90 -26.11
CA ARG A 504 -28.76 85.49 -25.09
C ARG A 504 -30.23 85.24 -25.47
N ALA A 505 -31.00 84.63 -24.58
CA ALA A 505 -32.43 84.44 -24.80
C ALA A 505 -33.14 85.81 -24.78
N VAL A 506 -33.87 86.09 -25.86
CA VAL A 506 -34.81 87.21 -25.94
C VAL A 506 -35.90 86.94 -24.90
N SER A 507 -36.02 87.81 -23.90
CA SER A 507 -37.11 87.74 -22.94
C SER A 507 -38.43 88.08 -23.65
N VAL A 508 -39.46 87.28 -23.36
CA VAL A 508 -40.83 87.55 -23.79
C VAL A 508 -41.48 88.38 -22.68
N ASP A 509 -41.04 89.64 -22.59
CA ASP A 509 -41.56 90.68 -21.69
C ASP A 509 -42.81 91.38 -22.30
#